data_AF-A0A841X013-F1
#
_entry.id   AF-A0A841X013-F1
#
_cell.length_a   1.000
_cell.length_b   1.000
_cell.length_c   1.000
_cell.angle_alpha   90.00
_cell.angle_beta   90.00
_cell.angle_gamma   90.00
#
_symmetry.space_group_name_H-M   'P 1'
#
loop_
_entity.id
_entity.type
_entity.pdbx_description
1 polymer ?
#
loop_
_entity_poly.entity_id
_entity_poly.type
_entity_poly.pdbx_seq_one_letter_code
_entity_poly.pdbx_strand_id
1 'polypeptide(L)'
;MSIIICPGIHDRIFTQSFISGLLNGSIDQYQANILVFPGKDFLSLSALHILEFLRDRLKKPLESPLIFISFSAGVVGAIGAAHLWQLLGGRVKAFIAIDGWGVLLQGNFPIHRMSHDYFTHWSSSLLGCGQYNFYAEPAVDHMSIWRSPETVQGWGVDSSIGIFPPKGYLSAAAFLRMLLEHYEAN
;
A
#
# COMPACT_ATOMS: atom_id res chain seq x y z
N MET A 1 -6.38 -13.90 5.53
CA MET A 1 -5.82 -12.85 4.67
C MET A 1 -4.38 -12.60 5.09
N SER A 2 -3.49 -12.31 4.15
CA SER A 2 -2.10 -11.93 4.45
C SER A 2 -1.83 -10.54 3.89
N ILE A 3 -0.99 -9.75 4.56
CA ILE A 3 -0.58 -8.42 4.11
C ILE A 3 0.88 -8.53 3.67
N ILE A 4 1.18 -8.15 2.43
CA ILE A 4 2.56 -8.07 1.93
C ILE A 4 2.98 -6.61 1.89
N ILE A 5 4.08 -6.30 2.58
CA ILE A 5 4.71 -4.99 2.62
C ILE A 5 5.91 -5.00 1.68
N CYS A 6 5.86 -4.14 0.65
CA CYS A 6 6.90 -3.95 -0.34
C CYS A 6 7.54 -2.55 -0.16
N PRO A 7 8.63 -2.44 0.62
CA PRO A 7 9.25 -1.15 0.92
C PRO A 7 9.95 -0.55 -0.30
N GLY A 8 10.26 0.75 -0.21
CA GLY A 8 11.13 1.44 -1.16
C GLY A 8 12.61 1.12 -0.94
N ILE A 9 13.48 1.96 -1.50
CA ILE A 9 14.93 1.88 -1.28
C ILE A 9 15.29 2.76 -0.09
N HIS A 10 15.36 2.16 1.10
CA HIS A 10 15.71 2.85 2.34
C HIS A 10 16.09 1.86 3.45
N ASP A 11 16.47 2.39 4.63
CA ASP A 11 16.76 1.57 5.80
C ASP A 11 15.51 0.81 6.29
N ARG A 12 15.70 -0.44 6.72
CA ARG A 12 14.64 -1.32 7.25
C ARG A 12 13.99 -0.76 8.50
N ILE A 13 14.69 0.06 9.28
CA ILE A 13 14.16 0.74 10.46
C ILE A 13 12.89 1.53 10.11
N PHE A 14 12.83 2.17 8.94
CA PHE A 14 11.63 2.93 8.55
C PHE A 14 10.43 2.03 8.27
N THR A 15 10.63 0.83 7.70
CA THR A 15 9.54 -0.14 7.56
C THR A 15 9.07 -0.67 8.93
N GLN A 16 9.98 -0.82 9.88
CA GLN A 16 9.60 -1.20 11.25
C GLN A 16 8.80 -0.09 11.92
N SER A 17 9.20 1.17 11.76
CA SER A 17 8.44 2.33 12.24
C SER A 17 7.06 2.41 11.58
N PHE A 18 6.98 2.19 10.26
CA PHE A 18 5.71 2.11 9.52
C PHE A 18 4.75 1.11 10.15
N ILE A 19 5.21 -0.13 10.37
CA ILE A 19 4.40 -1.21 10.94
C ILE A 19 3.95 -0.84 12.36
N SER A 20 4.86 -0.33 13.21
CA SER A 20 4.52 0.10 14.57
C SER A 20 3.48 1.22 14.57
N GLY A 21 3.63 2.22 13.69
CA GLY A 21 2.70 3.34 13.56
C GLY A 21 1.32 2.92 13.04
N LEU A 22 1.29 1.99 12.09
CA LEU A 22 0.06 1.40 11.56
C LEU A 22 -0.71 0.63 12.65
N LEU A 23 0.00 -0.16 13.46
CA LEU A 23 -0.57 -1.07 14.46
C LEU A 23 -0.86 -0.44 15.82
N ASN A 24 -0.44 0.80 16.06
CA ASN A 24 -0.40 1.47 17.37
C ASN A 24 -1.66 1.23 18.24
N GLY A 25 -1.59 0.21 19.12
CA GLY A 25 -2.62 -0.17 20.10
C GLY A 25 -3.45 -1.44 19.81
N SER A 26 -3.49 -1.93 18.56
CA SER A 26 -4.34 -3.06 18.13
C SER A 26 -3.53 -4.25 17.61
N ILE A 27 -2.45 -4.60 18.33
CA ILE A 27 -1.50 -5.67 17.96
C ILE A 27 -2.23 -7.00 17.66
N ASP A 28 -3.35 -7.26 18.32
CA ASP A 28 -4.07 -8.53 18.21
C ASP A 28 -5.06 -8.58 17.04
N GLN A 29 -5.55 -7.44 16.54
CA GLN A 29 -6.60 -7.41 15.50
C GLN A 29 -6.03 -7.61 14.09
N TYR A 30 -4.80 -7.16 13.85
CA TYR A 30 -4.12 -7.28 12.56
C TYR A 30 -2.88 -8.19 12.60
N GLN A 31 -2.84 -9.16 13.51
CA GLN A 31 -2.00 -10.36 13.40
C GLN A 31 -2.33 -11.22 12.16
N ALA A 32 -2.95 -10.65 11.13
CA ALA A 32 -2.79 -11.09 9.75
C ALA A 32 -1.30 -11.36 9.49
N ASN A 33 -1.00 -12.38 8.69
CA ASN A 33 0.36 -12.73 8.35
C ASN A 33 1.01 -11.57 7.57
N ILE A 34 1.63 -10.62 8.27
CA ILE A 34 2.38 -9.52 7.68
C ILE A 34 3.69 -10.10 7.18
N LEU A 35 3.83 -10.13 5.86
CA LEU A 35 5.04 -10.51 5.17
C LEU A 35 5.74 -9.22 4.75
N VAL A 36 6.98 -9.01 5.19
CA VAL A 36 7.79 -7.88 4.73
C VAL A 36 8.78 -8.41 3.71
N PHE A 37 8.70 -7.92 2.47
CA PHE A 37 9.66 -8.30 1.44
C PHE A 37 11.07 -7.80 1.86
N PRO A 38 12.06 -8.70 2.00
CA PRO A 38 13.37 -8.35 2.55
C PRO A 38 14.31 -7.71 1.54
N GLY A 39 13.83 -7.45 0.31
CA GLY A 39 14.62 -6.90 -0.79
C GLY A 39 15.39 -5.65 -0.38
N LYS A 40 16.63 -5.58 -0.85
CA LYS A 40 17.52 -4.44 -0.68
C LYS A 40 17.76 -3.80 -2.03
N ASP A 41 17.89 -2.47 -2.06
CA ASP A 41 18.24 -1.72 -3.25
C ASP A 41 17.29 -2.04 -4.42
N PHE A 42 17.83 -2.36 -5.59
CA PHE A 42 17.03 -2.60 -6.80
C PHE A 42 16.13 -3.84 -6.75
N LEU A 43 16.31 -4.74 -5.78
CA LEU A 43 15.43 -5.89 -5.64
C LEU A 43 13.98 -5.49 -5.30
N SER A 44 13.77 -4.32 -4.68
CA SER A 44 12.43 -3.78 -4.40
C SER A 44 11.62 -3.50 -5.68
N LEU A 45 12.29 -3.32 -6.83
CA LEU A 45 11.64 -3.11 -8.13
C LEU A 45 11.30 -4.44 -8.82
N SER A 46 11.82 -5.57 -8.34
CA SER A 46 11.68 -6.84 -9.03
C SER A 46 10.41 -7.59 -8.63
N ALA A 47 9.42 -7.56 -9.52
CA ALA A 47 8.20 -8.37 -9.41
C ALA A 47 8.46 -9.86 -9.22
N LEU A 48 9.47 -10.43 -9.90
CA LEU A 48 9.81 -11.85 -9.82
C LEU A 48 10.30 -12.25 -8.42
N HIS A 49 11.29 -11.55 -7.87
CA HIS A 49 11.77 -11.78 -6.50
C HIS A 49 10.67 -11.61 -5.44
N ILE A 50 9.75 -10.65 -5.61
CA ILE A 50 8.60 -10.50 -4.69
C ILE A 50 7.67 -11.72 -4.82
N LEU A 51 7.42 -12.20 -6.04
CA LEU A 51 6.60 -13.39 -6.29
C LEU A 51 7.23 -14.65 -5.71
N GLU A 52 8.54 -14.86 -5.89
CA GLU A 52 9.29 -15.98 -5.32
C GLU A 52 9.20 -15.96 -3.79
N PHE A 53 9.43 -14.80 -3.19
CA PHE A 53 9.24 -14.61 -1.75
C PHE A 53 7.81 -14.98 -1.30
N LEU A 54 6.78 -14.53 -2.02
CA LEU A 54 5.39 -14.88 -1.70
C LEU A 54 5.14 -16.39 -1.80
N ARG A 55 5.65 -17.06 -2.85
CA ARG A 55 5.50 -18.50 -3.03
C ARG A 55 6.16 -19.30 -1.91
N ASP A 56 7.36 -18.90 -1.52
CA ASP A 56 8.12 -19.52 -0.43
C ASP A 56 7.40 -19.40 0.92
N ARG A 57 6.83 -18.21 1.19
CA ARG A 57 6.17 -17.93 2.48
C ARG A 57 4.76 -18.47 2.57
N LEU A 58 4.02 -18.51 1.47
CA LEU A 58 2.59 -18.83 1.49
C LEU A 58 2.26 -20.27 1.14
N LYS A 59 3.21 -21.06 0.58
CA LYS A 59 3.11 -22.49 0.19
C LYS A 59 1.96 -22.89 -0.75
N LYS A 60 0.78 -22.29 -0.64
CA LYS A 60 -0.41 -22.46 -1.46
C LYS A 60 -1.02 -21.10 -1.81
N PRO A 61 -0.80 -20.59 -3.03
CA PRO A 61 -1.31 -19.29 -3.48
C PRO A 61 -2.83 -19.13 -3.39
N LEU A 62 -3.54 -20.24 -3.35
CA LEU A 62 -4.99 -20.33 -3.56
C LEU A 62 -5.80 -20.16 -2.27
N GLU A 63 -5.20 -20.29 -1.08
CA GLU A 63 -5.98 -20.41 0.16
C GLU A 63 -6.20 -19.06 0.88
N SER A 64 -5.32 -18.07 0.70
CA SER A 64 -5.43 -16.78 1.42
C SER A 64 -5.26 -15.59 0.47
N PRO A 65 -6.26 -14.69 0.38
CA PRO A 65 -6.14 -13.48 -0.41
C PRO A 65 -5.09 -12.53 0.18
N LEU A 66 -4.44 -11.75 -0.70
CA LEU A 66 -3.37 -10.82 -0.35
C LEU A 66 -3.81 -9.36 -0.46
N ILE A 67 -3.40 -8.56 0.52
CA ILE A 67 -3.34 -7.10 0.40
C ILE A 67 -1.89 -6.71 0.21
N PHE A 68 -1.61 -5.93 -0.85
CA PHE A 68 -0.30 -5.32 -1.05
C PHE A 68 -0.29 -3.93 -0.44
N ILE A 69 0.74 -3.61 0.34
CA ILE A 69 1.07 -2.26 0.78
C ILE A 69 2.49 -1.98 0.29
N SER A 70 2.65 -0.99 -0.56
CA SER A 70 3.92 -0.73 -1.22
C SER A 70 4.30 0.74 -1.16
N PHE A 71 5.60 1.02 -1.13
CA PHE A 71 6.12 2.39 -1.00
C PHE A 71 7.13 2.75 -2.06
N SER A 72 6.97 3.94 -2.65
CA SER A 72 7.95 4.54 -3.56
C SER A 72 8.37 3.56 -4.67
N ALA A 73 9.67 3.31 -4.86
CA ALA A 73 10.19 2.35 -5.84
C ALA A 73 9.67 0.91 -5.64
N GLY A 74 9.28 0.54 -4.42
CA GLY A 74 8.67 -0.76 -4.11
C GLY A 74 7.31 -0.95 -4.78
N VAL A 75 6.61 0.13 -5.13
CA VAL A 75 5.33 0.08 -5.86
C VAL A 75 5.51 -0.57 -7.24
N VAL A 76 6.64 -0.34 -7.91
CA VAL A 76 6.94 -0.92 -9.23
C VAL A 76 7.02 -2.44 -9.17
N GLY A 77 7.79 -2.98 -8.22
CA GLY A 77 7.89 -4.43 -8.04
C GLY A 77 6.58 -5.03 -7.56
N ALA A 78 5.92 -4.35 -6.62
CA ALA A 78 4.68 -4.82 -6.01
C ALA A 78 3.54 -4.95 -7.03
N ILE A 79 3.33 -3.97 -7.91
CA ILE A 79 2.22 -4.03 -8.88
C ILE A 79 2.43 -5.17 -9.87
N GLY A 80 3.67 -5.38 -10.35
CA GLY A 80 4.01 -6.52 -11.19
C GLY A 80 3.80 -7.85 -10.47
N ALA A 81 4.21 -7.95 -9.20
CA ALA A 81 4.00 -9.14 -8.39
C ALA A 81 2.51 -9.43 -8.14
N ALA A 82 1.69 -8.40 -7.94
CA ALA A 82 0.24 -8.53 -7.77
C ALA A 82 -0.43 -9.09 -9.05
N HIS A 83 -0.03 -8.62 -10.23
CA HIS A 83 -0.48 -9.20 -11.50
C HIS A 83 -0.06 -10.65 -11.67
N LEU A 84 1.22 -10.96 -11.44
CA LEU A 84 1.71 -12.34 -11.56
C LEU A 84 1.03 -13.27 -10.55
N TRP A 85 0.75 -12.79 -9.33
CA TRP A 85 0.01 -13.53 -8.33
C TRP A 85 -1.39 -13.91 -8.82
N GLN A 86 -2.12 -12.94 -9.41
CA GLN A 86 -3.42 -13.20 -10.04
C GLN A 86 -3.34 -14.19 -11.20
N LEU A 87 -2.33 -14.05 -12.08
CA LEU A 87 -2.13 -14.95 -13.21
C LEU A 87 -1.85 -16.40 -12.78
N LEU A 88 -1.25 -16.61 -11.60
CA LEU A 88 -1.04 -17.93 -11.00
C LEU A 88 -2.24 -18.45 -10.19
N GLY A 89 -3.40 -17.78 -10.29
CA GLY A 89 -4.63 -18.16 -9.60
C GLY A 89 -4.75 -17.64 -8.17
N GLY A 90 -3.76 -16.90 -7.67
CA GLY A 90 -3.83 -16.24 -6.37
C GLY A 90 -4.82 -15.07 -6.37
N ARG A 91 -5.40 -14.75 -5.22
CA ARG A 91 -6.34 -13.62 -5.10
C ARG A 91 -5.66 -12.37 -4.53
N VAL A 92 -5.68 -11.28 -5.28
CA VAL A 92 -5.33 -9.93 -4.75
C VAL A 92 -6.62 -9.26 -4.30
N LYS A 93 -6.70 -8.93 -3.02
CA LYS A 93 -7.86 -8.31 -2.39
C LYS A 93 -7.87 -6.80 -2.56
N ALA A 94 -6.71 -6.19 -2.39
CA ALA A 94 -6.47 -4.77 -2.60
C ALA A 94 -4.98 -4.51 -2.82
N PHE A 95 -4.69 -3.40 -3.50
CA PHE A 95 -3.34 -2.90 -3.71
C PHE A 95 -3.25 -1.44 -3.23
N ILE A 96 -2.42 -1.19 -2.24
CA ILE A 96 -2.22 0.13 -1.64
C ILE A 96 -0.83 0.62 -2.05
N ALA A 97 -0.80 1.68 -2.85
CA ALA A 97 0.39 2.32 -3.35
C ALA A 97 0.63 3.63 -2.61
N ILE A 98 1.65 3.65 -1.76
CA ILE A 98 2.09 4.83 -1.03
C ILE A 98 3.22 5.47 -1.82
N ASP A 99 3.00 6.69 -2.29
CA ASP A 99 4.00 7.54 -2.93
C ASP A 99 4.71 6.92 -4.14
N GLY A 100 3.97 6.11 -4.91
CA GLY A 100 4.41 5.52 -6.18
C GLY A 100 4.28 6.49 -7.35
N TRP A 101 4.88 7.67 -7.24
CA TRP A 101 4.86 8.69 -8.31
C TRP A 101 5.44 8.13 -9.62
N GLY A 102 4.78 8.40 -10.74
CA GLY A 102 5.20 7.91 -12.06
C GLY A 102 4.92 6.43 -12.34
N VAL A 103 4.35 5.68 -11.39
CA VAL A 103 4.00 4.26 -11.59
C VAL A 103 2.59 4.13 -12.17
N LEU A 104 2.46 3.44 -13.29
CA LEU A 104 1.17 3.05 -13.87
C LEU A 104 0.50 2.02 -12.96
N LEU A 105 -0.65 2.37 -12.39
CA LEU A 105 -1.43 1.48 -11.56
C LEU A 105 -2.74 1.13 -12.26
N GLN A 106 -2.77 -0.07 -12.82
CA GLN A 106 -3.94 -0.67 -13.44
C GLN A 106 -4.03 -2.13 -13.01
N GLY A 107 -5.24 -2.62 -12.76
CA GLY A 107 -5.45 -4.01 -12.35
C GLY A 107 -6.93 -4.35 -12.31
N ASN A 108 -7.24 -5.64 -12.27
CA ASN A 108 -8.59 -6.17 -12.08
C ASN A 108 -8.90 -6.38 -10.57
N PHE A 109 -8.24 -5.61 -9.72
CA PHE A 109 -8.39 -5.61 -8.27
C PHE A 109 -8.44 -4.15 -7.77
N PRO A 110 -9.03 -3.89 -6.58
CA PRO A 110 -9.04 -2.56 -6.00
C PRO A 110 -7.63 -1.98 -5.81
N ILE A 111 -7.45 -0.72 -6.18
CA ILE A 111 -6.20 0.04 -6.05
C ILE A 111 -6.47 1.33 -5.28
N HIS A 112 -5.64 1.62 -4.29
CA HIS A 112 -5.67 2.83 -3.48
C HIS A 112 -4.32 3.54 -3.56
N ARG A 113 -4.33 4.84 -3.83
CA ARG A 113 -3.13 5.67 -3.80
C ARG A 113 -3.09 6.49 -2.53
N MET A 114 -1.90 6.61 -1.95
CA MET A 114 -1.60 7.56 -0.89
C MET A 114 -0.43 8.42 -1.32
N SER A 115 -0.50 9.74 -1.12
CA SER A 115 0.56 10.67 -1.52
C SER A 115 0.97 11.57 -0.36
N HIS A 116 2.25 11.95 -0.29
CA HIS A 116 2.76 12.85 0.75
C HIS A 116 2.33 14.33 0.57
N ASP A 117 1.68 14.65 -0.55
CA ASP A 117 1.12 15.96 -0.84
C ASP A 117 0.01 15.89 -1.90
N TYR A 118 -0.67 17.02 -2.12
CA TYR A 118 -1.71 17.15 -3.15
C TYR A 118 -1.15 17.12 -4.59
N PHE A 119 0.04 17.68 -4.84
CA PHE A 119 0.61 17.75 -6.18
C PHE A 119 0.94 16.36 -6.73
N THR A 120 1.56 15.52 -5.91
CA THR A 120 1.86 14.12 -6.23
C THR A 120 0.58 13.33 -6.44
N HIS A 121 -0.45 13.57 -5.63
CA HIS A 121 -1.76 12.93 -5.78
C HIS A 121 -2.42 13.26 -7.14
N TRP A 122 -2.52 14.56 -7.46
CA TRP A 122 -3.11 15.03 -8.69
C TRP A 122 -2.35 14.54 -9.92
N SER A 123 -1.03 14.70 -9.94
CA SER A 123 -0.20 14.31 -11.08
C SER A 123 -0.18 12.78 -11.29
N SER A 124 -0.20 11.99 -10.22
CA SER A 124 -0.24 10.51 -10.30
C SER A 124 -1.59 9.98 -10.78
N SER A 125 -2.68 10.74 -10.64
CA SER A 125 -4.02 10.30 -11.04
C SER A 125 -4.14 10.05 -12.55
N LEU A 126 -3.28 10.70 -13.36
CA LEU A 126 -3.15 10.45 -14.80
C LEU A 126 -2.67 9.03 -15.13
N LEU A 127 -1.99 8.38 -14.18
CA LEU A 127 -1.45 7.03 -14.29
C LEU A 127 -2.32 6.01 -13.55
N GLY A 128 -3.61 6.30 -13.46
CA GLY A 128 -4.62 5.53 -12.73
C GLY A 128 -4.93 6.19 -11.38
N CYS A 129 -6.15 6.66 -11.18
CA CYS A 129 -6.53 7.39 -9.97
C CYS A 129 -6.63 6.49 -8.74
N GLY A 130 -6.85 5.18 -8.88
CA GLY A 130 -7.29 4.34 -7.76
C GLY A 130 -8.79 4.52 -7.50
N GLN A 131 -9.32 3.98 -6.41
CA GLN A 131 -10.73 4.12 -6.03
C GLN A 131 -10.88 5.13 -4.88
N TYR A 132 -10.41 4.75 -3.70
CA TYR A 132 -10.41 5.59 -2.50
C TYR A 132 -8.97 5.88 -2.09
N ASN A 133 -8.58 7.15 -2.09
CA ASN A 133 -7.19 7.57 -2.00
C ASN A 133 -6.97 8.49 -0.81
N PHE A 134 -5.71 8.83 -0.57
CA PHE A 134 -5.28 9.78 0.45
C PHE A 134 -4.23 10.73 -0.12
N TYR A 135 -4.25 11.97 0.32
CA TYR A 135 -3.11 12.87 0.17
C TYR A 135 -2.88 13.62 1.48
N ALA A 136 -1.62 13.81 1.86
CA ALA A 136 -1.28 14.54 3.06
C ALA A 136 -1.53 16.05 2.87
N GLU A 137 -2.12 16.66 3.87
CA GLU A 137 -2.27 18.11 3.99
C GLU A 137 -2.19 18.45 5.48
N PRO A 138 -1.22 19.26 5.94
CA PRO A 138 -0.15 19.88 5.14
C PRO A 138 0.77 18.84 4.48
N ALA A 139 1.42 19.24 3.39
CA ALA A 139 2.42 18.41 2.71
C ALA A 139 3.56 18.02 3.66
N VAL A 140 4.06 16.80 3.53
CA VAL A 140 5.17 16.27 4.32
C VAL A 140 6.26 15.72 3.41
N ASP A 141 7.49 15.55 3.92
CA ASP A 141 8.52 14.87 3.12
C ASP A 141 8.07 13.46 2.71
N HIS A 142 8.46 13.03 1.51
CA HIS A 142 8.22 11.71 0.92
C HIS A 142 8.36 10.54 1.93
N MET A 143 9.40 10.57 2.77
CA MET A 143 9.65 9.50 3.73
C MET A 143 8.75 9.56 4.98
N SER A 144 8.18 10.71 5.30
CA SER A 144 7.41 10.93 6.54
C SER A 144 6.15 10.07 6.59
N ILE A 145 5.43 9.95 5.46
CA ILE A 145 4.22 9.12 5.37
C ILE A 145 4.50 7.63 5.61
N TRP A 146 5.72 7.17 5.29
CA TRP A 146 6.15 5.81 5.56
C TRP A 146 6.72 5.66 6.97
N ARG A 147 7.56 6.59 7.43
CA ARG A 147 8.24 6.50 8.73
C ARG A 147 7.30 6.66 9.91
N SER A 148 6.30 7.54 9.80
CA SER A 148 5.39 7.90 10.90
C SER A 148 3.97 8.14 10.37
N PRO A 149 3.31 7.12 9.79
CA PRO A 149 1.98 7.28 9.20
C PRO A 149 0.92 7.79 10.20
N GLU A 150 1.12 7.59 11.49
CA GLU A 150 0.23 8.02 12.57
C GLU A 150 0.25 9.53 12.82
N THR A 151 1.34 10.22 12.46
CA THR A 151 1.48 11.68 12.63
C THR A 151 1.14 12.46 11.36
N VAL A 152 1.18 11.82 10.19
CA VAL A 152 0.86 12.45 8.90
C VAL A 152 -0.64 12.57 8.73
N GLN A 153 -1.15 13.80 8.74
CA GLN A 153 -2.55 14.13 8.52
C GLN A 153 -2.84 14.42 7.04
N GLY A 154 -4.08 14.25 6.64
CA GLY A 154 -4.51 14.57 5.28
C GLY A 154 -5.95 14.16 5.02
N TRP A 155 -6.27 14.06 3.74
CA TRP A 155 -7.63 13.91 3.27
C TRP A 155 -7.85 12.58 2.57
N GLY A 156 -8.89 11.85 2.99
CA GLY A 156 -9.41 10.70 2.25
C GLY A 156 -10.32 11.15 1.11
N VAL A 157 -10.00 10.79 -0.14
CA VAL A 157 -10.75 11.21 -1.34
C VAL A 157 -11.24 10.02 -2.16
N ASP A 158 -12.53 10.03 -2.50
CA ASP A 158 -13.17 9.00 -3.30
C ASP A 158 -13.22 9.43 -4.76
N SER A 159 -12.37 8.84 -5.59
CA SER A 159 -12.28 9.18 -7.01
C SER A 159 -13.43 8.61 -7.86
N SER A 160 -14.26 7.72 -7.28
CA SER A 160 -15.46 7.21 -7.96
C SER A 160 -16.61 8.23 -8.01
N ILE A 161 -16.55 9.28 -7.19
CA ILE A 161 -17.55 10.34 -7.09
C ILE A 161 -16.86 11.63 -7.52
N GLY A 162 -16.91 11.91 -8.84
CA GLY A 162 -16.05 12.88 -9.52
C GLY A 162 -16.07 14.34 -9.02
N ILE A 163 -16.91 14.71 -8.06
CA ILE A 163 -16.97 16.04 -7.44
C ILE A 163 -17.62 15.85 -6.06
N PHE A 164 -16.96 16.25 -4.94
CA PHE A 164 -17.45 16.52 -3.56
C PHE A 164 -16.46 16.03 -2.45
N PRO A 165 -16.53 16.59 -1.22
CA PRO A 165 -15.38 16.88 -0.38
C PRO A 165 -14.73 15.59 0.17
N PRO A 166 -13.48 15.68 0.64
CA PRO A 166 -12.82 14.57 1.28
C PRO A 166 -13.68 13.98 2.41
N LYS A 167 -13.82 12.64 2.42
CA LYS A 167 -14.67 11.88 3.36
C LYS A 167 -14.20 11.99 4.82
N GLY A 168 -13.05 12.60 5.05
CA GLY A 168 -12.59 12.99 6.37
C GLY A 168 -11.15 13.49 6.34
N TYR A 169 -10.83 14.38 7.27
CA TYR A 169 -9.46 14.71 7.63
C TYR A 169 -9.00 13.70 8.69
N LEU A 170 -7.96 12.93 8.40
CA LEU A 170 -7.48 11.84 9.24
C LEU A 170 -5.99 11.58 9.03
N SER A 171 -5.38 10.79 9.92
CA SER A 171 -4.00 10.37 9.71
C SER A 171 -3.88 9.30 8.62
N ALA A 172 -2.72 9.21 7.98
CA ALA A 172 -2.41 8.17 7.01
C ALA A 172 -2.57 6.76 7.63
N ALA A 173 -2.17 6.58 8.90
CA ALA A 173 -2.39 5.33 9.61
C ALA A 173 -3.89 5.02 9.84
N ALA A 174 -4.70 6.03 10.20
CA ALA A 174 -6.15 5.84 10.35
C ALA A 174 -6.81 5.48 9.01
N PHE A 175 -6.38 6.11 7.92
CA PHE A 175 -6.84 5.79 6.57
C PHE A 175 -6.50 4.35 6.18
N LEU A 176 -5.26 3.91 6.42
CA LEU A 176 -4.83 2.53 6.16
C LEU A 176 -5.63 1.52 6.98
N ARG A 177 -5.85 1.77 8.28
CA ARG A 177 -6.64 0.88 9.13
C ARG A 177 -8.08 0.73 8.62
N MET A 178 -8.72 1.83 8.26
CA MET A 178 -10.06 1.80 7.66
C MET A 178 -10.10 0.95 6.37
N LEU A 179 -9.09 1.03 5.50
CA LEU A 179 -9.01 0.15 4.32
C LEU A 179 -8.83 -1.32 4.72
N LEU A 180 -7.96 -1.61 5.68
CA LEU A 180 -7.71 -2.96 6.16
C LEU A 180 -8.95 -3.58 6.80
N GLU A 181 -9.66 -2.86 7.66
CA GLU A 181 -10.96 -3.25 8.23
C GLU A 181 -12.00 -3.55 7.14
N HIS A 182 -12.11 -2.67 6.14
CA HIS A 182 -13.04 -2.85 5.02
C HIS A 182 -12.76 -4.17 4.26
N TYR A 183 -11.48 -4.43 3.97
CA TYR A 183 -11.06 -5.66 3.29
C TYR A 183 -10.90 -6.84 4.24
N GLU A 184 -11.06 -6.71 5.53
CA GLU A 184 -11.16 -7.88 6.41
C GLU A 184 -12.60 -8.40 6.41
N ALA A 185 -13.58 -7.50 6.44
CA ALA A 185 -15.00 -7.83 6.52
C ALA A 185 -15.63 -8.32 5.19
N ASN A 186 -15.08 -7.97 4.03
CA ASN A 186 -15.59 -8.29 2.68
C ASN A 186 -14.61 -9.15 1.91
#